data_AF-A0A2K5Z1V1-F1
#
_entry.id   AF-A0A2K5Z1V1-F1
#
_cell.length_a   1.000
_cell.length_b   1.000
_cell.length_c   1.000
_cell.angle_alpha   90.00
_cell.angle_beta   90.00
_cell.angle_gamma   90.00
#
_symmetry.space_group_name_H-M   'P 1'
#
loop_
_entity.id
_entity.type
_entity.pdbx_description
1 polymer ?
#
loop_
_entity_poly.entity_id
_entity_poly.type
_entity_poly.pdbx_seq_one_letter_code
_entity_poly.pdbx_strand_id
1 'polypeptide(L)'
;MGIRCWRNPLLLLIALVLSAKLGHFQRWEGFQEKPMSKKNMNSTLNFFIQSYNNASNDTYLYRVQKLIRSQMQLTTGVEYIVTVKIGRTKCKRNDTINSSCPLQSKKLRKSLICESLIYTVPWINYFQLWNNSCLEAEHVTRNLG
;
A
#
# COMPACT_ATOMS: atom_id res chain seq x y z
N MET A 1 -25.32 25.19 58.28
CA MET A 1 -24.83 23.79 58.17
C MET A 1 -23.97 23.66 56.92
N GLY A 2 -22.66 23.45 57.08
CA GLY A 2 -21.75 23.22 55.95
C GLY A 2 -21.80 21.76 55.48
N ILE A 3 -22.13 21.52 54.22
CA ILE A 3 -22.10 20.20 53.60
C ILE A 3 -20.62 19.82 53.41
N ARG A 4 -20.09 19.04 54.35
CA ARG A 4 -18.74 18.48 54.26
C ARG A 4 -18.77 17.39 53.19
N CYS A 5 -18.51 17.80 51.96
CA CYS A 5 -18.38 16.91 50.81
C CYS A 5 -17.20 15.97 51.09
N TRP A 6 -17.51 14.77 51.60
CA TRP A 6 -16.52 13.75 51.90
C TRP A 6 -15.94 13.29 50.56
N ARG A 7 -14.77 13.82 50.20
CA ARG A 7 -13.97 13.32 49.08
C ARG A 7 -13.67 11.86 49.38
N ASN A 8 -14.52 10.96 48.88
CA ASN A 8 -14.31 9.53 48.99
C ASN A 8 -13.05 9.21 48.18
N PRO A 9 -11.93 8.83 48.82
CA PRO A 9 -10.66 8.60 48.13
C PRO A 9 -10.79 7.48 47.08
N LEU A 10 -11.79 6.61 47.22
CA LEU A 10 -12.11 5.56 46.26
C LEU A 10 -12.49 6.14 44.89
N LEU A 11 -13.22 7.27 44.84
CA LEU A 11 -13.60 7.92 43.57
C LEU A 11 -12.38 8.51 42.85
N LEU A 12 -11.40 9.03 43.60
CA LEU A 12 -10.13 9.53 43.05
C LEU A 12 -9.28 8.38 42.48
N LEU A 13 -9.27 7.24 43.16
CA LEU A 13 -8.57 6.03 42.69
C LEU A 13 -9.22 5.48 41.42
N ILE A 14 -10.56 5.42 41.35
CA ILE A 14 -11.28 5.00 40.15
C ILE A 14 -10.98 5.95 38.98
N ALA A 15 -10.97 7.26 39.20
CA ALA A 15 -10.62 8.24 38.17
C ALA A 15 -9.17 8.10 37.67
N LEU A 16 -8.21 7.82 38.57
CA LEU A 16 -6.81 7.55 38.22
C LEU A 16 -6.63 6.25 37.43
N VAL A 17 -7.38 5.20 37.77
CA VAL A 17 -7.37 3.93 37.02
C VAL A 17 -7.99 4.12 35.64
N LEU A 18 -9.09 4.86 35.52
CA LEU A 18 -9.73 5.17 34.24
C LEU A 18 -8.83 6.02 33.34
N SER A 19 -8.11 7.01 33.88
CA SER A 19 -7.18 7.84 33.10
C SER A 19 -5.92 7.07 32.68
N ALA A 20 -5.39 6.19 33.54
CA ALA A 20 -4.27 5.31 33.19
C ALA A 20 -4.65 4.28 32.10
N LYS A 21 -5.90 3.80 32.09
CA LYS A 21 -6.40 2.92 31.01
C LYS A 21 -6.64 3.66 29.69
N LEU A 22 -6.94 4.95 29.74
CA LEU A 22 -7.11 5.78 28.55
C LEU A 22 -5.76 6.20 27.91
N GLY A 23 -4.68 6.23 28.72
CA GLY A 23 -3.36 6.70 28.33
C GLY A 23 -2.51 5.78 27.43
N HIS A 24 -2.99 4.58 27.07
CA HIS A 24 -2.29 3.69 26.13
C HIS A 24 -3.21 3.20 25.00
N PHE A 25 -4.13 4.04 24.52
CA PHE A 25 -4.74 3.79 23.22
C PHE A 25 -3.83 4.37 22.14
N GLN A 26 -2.82 3.60 21.72
CA GLN A 26 -2.04 3.92 20.53
C GLN A 26 -2.96 3.70 19.32
N ARG A 27 -3.83 4.68 19.04
CA ARG A 27 -4.70 4.67 17.85
C ARG A 27 -3.81 5.02 16.67
N TRP A 28 -3.35 4.01 15.95
CA TRP A 28 -2.79 4.22 14.63
C TRP A 28 -3.92 4.82 13.78
N GLU A 29 -3.67 5.94 13.11
CA GLU A 29 -4.69 6.74 12.40
C GLU A 29 -5.31 6.04 11.16
N GLY A 30 -5.24 4.70 11.06
CA GLY A 30 -5.70 3.94 9.91
C GLY A 30 -4.91 4.29 8.64
N PHE A 31 -5.51 4.01 7.49
CA PHE A 31 -4.95 4.42 6.20
C PHE A 31 -5.11 5.92 5.99
N GLN A 32 -3.99 6.58 5.72
CA GLN A 32 -3.97 7.97 5.29
C GLN A 32 -3.53 8.05 3.84
N GLU A 33 -4.30 8.78 3.04
CA GLU A 33 -3.88 9.15 1.71
C GLU A 33 -2.69 10.11 1.80
N LYS A 34 -1.55 9.65 1.27
CA LYS A 34 -0.35 10.47 1.17
C LYS A 34 0.08 10.48 -0.28
N PRO A 35 0.02 11.62 -0.98
CA PRO A 35 0.49 11.70 -2.36
C PRO A 35 2.00 11.49 -2.36
N MET A 36 2.44 10.25 -2.61
CA MET A 36 3.85 9.91 -2.69
C MET A 36 4.29 9.93 -4.13
N SER A 37 5.50 10.44 -4.37
CA SER A 37 6.10 10.34 -5.70
C SER A 37 6.50 8.89 -5.99
N LYS A 38 6.52 8.51 -7.27
CA LYS A 38 7.06 7.22 -7.71
C LYS A 38 8.50 6.99 -7.20
N LYS A 39 9.30 8.07 -7.09
CA LYS A 39 10.66 8.03 -6.58
C LYS A 39 10.70 7.64 -5.09
N ASN A 40 9.79 8.17 -4.29
CA ASN A 40 9.73 7.88 -2.85
C ASN A 40 9.27 6.44 -2.58
N MET A 41 8.47 5.85 -3.46
CA MET A 41 7.98 4.47 -3.32
C MET A 41 8.77 3.47 -4.18
N ASN A 42 9.98 3.80 -4.64
CA ASN A 42 10.70 2.98 -5.62
C ASN A 42 10.88 1.53 -5.15
N SER A 43 11.31 1.30 -3.90
CA SER A 43 11.50 -0.06 -3.36
C SER A 43 10.18 -0.84 -3.32
N THR A 44 9.11 -0.24 -2.81
CA THR A 44 7.77 -0.85 -2.75
C THR A 44 7.24 -1.18 -4.15
N LEU A 45 7.38 -0.26 -5.11
CA LEU A 45 6.92 -0.45 -6.48
C LEU A 45 7.76 -1.48 -7.24
N ASN A 46 9.05 -1.57 -6.96
CA ASN A 46 9.94 -2.59 -7.52
C ASN A 46 9.60 -3.98 -6.97
N PHE A 47 9.38 -4.10 -5.67
CA PHE A 47 8.90 -5.34 -5.07
C PHE A 47 7.55 -5.77 -5.67
N PHE A 48 6.60 -4.84 -5.77
CA PHE A 48 5.29 -5.09 -6.36
C PHE A 48 5.40 -5.64 -7.78
N ILE A 49 6.16 -4.97 -8.65
CA ILE A 49 6.21 -5.37 -10.07
C ILE A 49 6.96 -6.69 -10.26
N GLN A 50 7.96 -6.99 -9.43
CA GLN A 50 8.61 -8.30 -9.40
C GLN A 50 7.64 -9.39 -8.96
N SER A 51 6.90 -9.16 -7.88
CA SER A 51 5.89 -10.10 -7.37
C SER A 51 4.80 -10.37 -8.41
N TYR A 52 4.29 -9.31 -9.06
CA TYR A 52 3.32 -9.44 -10.14
C TYR A 52 3.88 -10.24 -11.32
N ASN A 53 5.10 -9.91 -11.77
CA ASN A 53 5.72 -10.61 -12.90
C ASN A 53 6.05 -12.06 -12.58
N ASN A 54 6.31 -12.43 -11.33
CA ASN A 54 6.53 -13.82 -10.93
C ASN A 54 5.22 -14.62 -10.92
N ALA A 55 4.11 -14.01 -10.48
CA ALA A 55 2.81 -14.66 -10.40
C ALA A 55 2.03 -14.69 -11.72
N SER A 56 2.29 -13.74 -12.63
CA SER A 56 1.58 -13.63 -13.91
C SER A 56 1.84 -14.83 -14.82
N ASN A 57 0.87 -15.24 -15.64
CA ASN A 57 1.09 -16.25 -16.69
C ASN A 57 1.44 -15.64 -18.06
N ASP A 58 1.70 -14.33 -18.09
CA ASP A 58 2.03 -13.62 -19.30
C ASP A 58 3.42 -13.97 -19.83
N THR A 59 3.54 -14.12 -21.16
CA THR A 59 4.83 -14.34 -21.82
C THR A 59 5.77 -13.14 -21.66
N TYR A 60 5.20 -11.93 -21.53
CA TYR A 60 5.93 -10.68 -21.45
C TYR A 60 5.92 -10.12 -20.03
N LEU A 61 7.03 -9.47 -19.66
CA LEU A 61 7.13 -8.76 -18.40
C LEU A 61 6.29 -7.48 -18.41
N TYR A 62 5.82 -7.07 -17.24
CA TYR A 62 5.17 -5.79 -17.01
C TYR A 62 6.11 -4.81 -16.31
N ARG A 63 5.85 -3.52 -16.50
CA ARG A 63 6.50 -2.42 -15.77
C ARG A 63 5.51 -1.41 -15.22
N VAL A 64 5.88 -0.72 -14.14
CA VAL A 64 5.09 0.38 -13.58
C VAL A 64 5.14 1.60 -14.52
N GLN A 65 4.00 1.95 -15.10
CA GLN A 65 3.82 3.16 -15.91
C GLN A 65 3.57 4.38 -15.03
N LYS A 66 2.61 4.28 -14.11
CA LYS A 66 2.15 5.41 -13.28
C LYS A 66 1.71 4.92 -11.91
N LEU A 67 2.10 5.64 -10.86
CA LEU A 67 1.45 5.55 -9.55
C LEU A 67 0.23 6.49 -9.59
N ILE A 68 -0.96 5.93 -9.42
CA ILE A 68 -2.23 6.68 -9.48
C ILE A 68 -2.60 7.19 -8.09
N ARG A 69 -2.57 6.30 -7.10
CA ARG A 69 -2.94 6.59 -5.72
C ARG A 69 -2.04 5.84 -4.76
N SER A 70 -1.77 6.43 -3.61
CA SER A 70 -1.06 5.78 -2.53
C SER A 70 -1.62 6.18 -1.18
N GLN A 71 -1.89 5.19 -0.35
CA GLN A 71 -2.27 5.34 1.04
C GLN A 71 -1.28 4.56 1.90
N MET A 72 -1.02 5.04 3.10
CA MET A 72 -0.17 4.35 4.07
C MET A 72 -0.80 4.30 5.44
N GLN A 73 -0.53 3.22 6.15
CA GLN A 73 -0.78 3.07 7.57
C GLN A 73 0.51 2.57 8.23
N LEU A 74 0.86 3.16 9.36
CA LEU A 74 1.92 2.63 10.20
C LEU A 74 1.34 1.43 10.98
N THR A 75 2.11 0.35 11.13
CA THR A 75 1.82 -0.80 12.02
C THR A 75 3.13 -1.31 12.63
N THR A 76 3.29 -2.61 12.91
CA THR A 76 4.61 -3.18 13.26
C THR A 76 5.65 -3.02 12.15
N GLY A 77 5.20 -2.67 10.94
CA GLY A 77 5.99 -2.15 9.83
C GLY A 77 5.27 -0.96 9.18
N VAL A 78 5.13 -1.01 7.87
CA VAL A 78 4.36 -0.05 7.07
C VAL A 78 3.48 -0.80 6.09
N GLU A 79 2.20 -0.44 6.05
CA GLU A 79 1.23 -0.98 5.11
C GLU A 79 0.88 0.06 4.07
N TYR A 80 0.93 -0.33 2.80
CA TYR A 80 0.63 0.51 1.67
C TYR A 80 -0.54 -0.06 0.88
N ILE A 81 -1.56 0.76 0.63
CA ILE A 81 -2.51 0.52 -0.46
C ILE A 81 -2.08 1.38 -1.63
N VAL A 82 -1.69 0.74 -2.73
CA VAL A 82 -1.26 1.44 -3.95
C VAL A 82 -2.18 1.11 -5.11
N THR A 83 -2.61 2.14 -5.83
CA THR A 83 -3.24 2.00 -7.14
C THR A 83 -2.22 2.36 -8.20
N VAL A 84 -1.84 1.39 -9.03
CA VAL A 84 -0.74 1.52 -9.99
C VAL A 84 -1.19 1.09 -11.38
N LYS A 85 -0.83 1.90 -12.38
CA LYS A 85 -0.95 1.50 -13.78
C LYS A 85 0.32 0.78 -14.20
N ILE A 86 0.18 -0.47 -14.61
CA ILE A 86 1.25 -1.27 -15.20
C ILE A 86 1.02 -1.47 -16.70
N GLY A 87 2.09 -1.72 -17.43
CA GLY A 87 2.02 -1.98 -18.86
C GLY A 87 2.93 -3.10 -19.28
N ARG A 88 2.43 -3.91 -20.21
CA ARG A 88 3.18 -4.99 -20.82
C ARG A 88 4.35 -4.43 -21.62
N THR A 89 5.49 -5.10 -21.52
CA THR A 89 6.74 -4.70 -22.15
C THR A 89 7.10 -5.62 -23.30
N LYS A 90 8.15 -5.27 -24.05
CA LYS A 90 8.64 -6.11 -25.15
C LYS A 90 9.52 -7.28 -24.69
N CYS A 91 9.96 -7.30 -23.43
CA CYS A 91 10.85 -8.32 -22.90
C CYS A 91 10.06 -9.55 -22.48
N LYS A 92 10.55 -10.72 -22.88
CA LYS A 92 10.01 -11.99 -22.41
C LYS A 92 10.58 -12.31 -21.04
N ARG A 93 9.89 -13.15 -20.29
CA ARG A 93 10.32 -13.60 -18.95
C ARG A 93 11.72 -14.21 -18.93
N ASN A 94 12.13 -14.89 -20.01
CA ASN A 94 13.40 -15.63 -20.10
C ASN A 94 14.53 -14.82 -20.75
N ASP A 95 14.27 -13.59 -21.18
CA ASP A 95 15.32 -12.73 -21.71
C ASP A 95 16.14 -12.16 -20.54
N THR A 96 17.46 -12.03 -20.72
CA THR A 96 18.34 -11.39 -19.74
C THR A 96 17.73 -10.04 -19.33
N ILE A 97 17.55 -9.82 -18.03
CA ILE A 97 16.88 -8.63 -17.47
C ILE A 97 17.70 -7.39 -17.83
N ASN A 98 17.44 -6.81 -19.01
CA ASN A 98 18.01 -5.52 -19.38
C ASN A 98 17.30 -4.44 -18.57
N SER A 99 18.10 -3.55 -17.98
CA SER A 99 17.65 -2.44 -17.10
C SER A 99 16.68 -1.46 -17.76
N SER A 100 16.48 -1.54 -19.08
CA SER A 100 15.52 -0.73 -19.82
C SER A 100 14.68 -1.59 -20.76
N CYS A 101 13.56 -2.09 -20.24
CA CYS A 101 12.57 -2.76 -21.08
C CYS A 101 11.46 -1.79 -21.56
N PRO A 102 11.32 -1.55 -22.88
CA PRO A 102 10.32 -0.65 -23.42
C PRO A 102 8.91 -1.25 -23.37
N LEU A 103 7.91 -0.39 -23.23
CA LEU A 103 6.50 -0.78 -23.32
C LEU A 103 6.15 -1.25 -24.74
N GLN A 104 5.19 -2.18 -24.83
CA GLN A 104 4.56 -2.50 -26.10
C GLN A 104 3.71 -1.32 -26.59
N SER A 105 3.65 -1.15 -27.91
CA SER A 105 2.87 -0.11 -28.58
C SER A 105 1.94 -0.73 -29.63
N LYS A 106 0.94 0.03 -30.07
CA LYS A 106 -0.03 -0.36 -31.11
C LYS A 106 -0.81 -1.62 -30.71
N LYS A 107 -0.92 -2.61 -31.61
CA LYS A 107 -1.81 -3.79 -31.50
C LYS A 107 -1.55 -4.70 -30.29
N LEU A 108 -0.35 -4.66 -29.70
CA LEU A 108 0.00 -5.50 -28.54
C LEU A 108 -0.09 -4.74 -27.22
N ARG A 109 -0.48 -3.47 -27.23
CA ARG A 109 -0.54 -2.64 -26.03
C ARG A 109 -1.52 -3.25 -25.03
N LYS A 110 -1.00 -3.66 -23.87
CA LYS A 110 -1.80 -4.11 -22.73
C LYS A 110 -1.43 -3.31 -21.50
N SER A 111 -2.42 -2.77 -20.82
CA SER A 111 -2.25 -2.01 -19.59
C SER A 111 -3.27 -2.45 -18.56
N LEU A 112 -2.82 -2.57 -17.31
CA LEU A 112 -3.67 -2.93 -16.19
C LEU A 112 -3.60 -1.84 -15.12
N ILE A 113 -4.70 -1.65 -14.41
CA ILE A 113 -4.75 -0.88 -13.18
C ILE A 113 -4.86 -1.88 -12.05
N CYS A 114 -3.87 -1.87 -11.16
CA CYS A 114 -3.81 -2.76 -10.02
C CYS A 114 -4.00 -1.99 -8.73
N GLU A 115 -4.83 -2.51 -7.85
CA GLU A 115 -4.89 -2.13 -6.44
C GLU A 115 -4.20 -3.21 -5.62
N SER A 116 -3.18 -2.82 -4.86
CA SER A 116 -2.34 -3.75 -4.12
C SER A 116 -2.16 -3.30 -2.67
N LEU A 117 -2.28 -4.26 -1.76
CA LEU A 117 -1.94 -4.09 -0.34
C LEU A 117 -0.57 -4.73 -0.07
N ILE A 118 0.39 -3.91 0.33
CA ILE A 118 1.78 -4.30 0.51
C ILE A 118 2.22 -3.96 1.92
N TYR A 119 2.75 -4.95 2.63
CA TYR A 119 3.41 -4.75 3.92
C TYR A 119 4.92 -4.71 3.74
N THR A 120 5.60 -3.83 4.48
CA THR A 120 7.05 -3.76 4.49
C THR A 120 7.60 -3.42 5.86
N VAL A 121 8.80 -3.92 6.15
CA VAL A 121 9.61 -3.52 7.31
C VAL A 121 10.93 -2.94 6.77
N PRO A 122 11.00 -1.62 6.54
CA PRO A 122 12.10 -1.01 5.78
C PRO A 122 13.50 -1.26 6.38
N TRP A 123 13.60 -1.29 7.72
CA TRP A 123 14.88 -1.44 8.43
C TRP A 123 15.48 -2.86 8.35
N ILE A 124 14.73 -3.85 7.87
CA ILE A 124 15.22 -5.22 7.60
C ILE A 124 14.98 -5.65 6.15
N ASN A 125 14.65 -4.70 5.26
CA ASN A 125 14.38 -4.95 3.83
C ASN A 125 13.35 -6.06 3.58
N TYR A 126 12.29 -6.10 4.39
CA TYR A 126 11.24 -7.11 4.29
C TYR A 126 10.03 -6.57 3.53
N PHE A 127 9.43 -7.39 2.67
CA PHE A 127 8.24 -7.06 1.89
C PHE A 127 7.31 -8.26 1.77
N GLN A 128 6.00 -8.00 1.80
CA GLN A 128 4.96 -8.97 1.50
C GLN A 128 3.86 -8.32 0.67
N LEU A 129 3.39 -9.05 -0.34
CA LEU A 129 2.20 -8.70 -1.09
C LEU A 129 1.01 -9.44 -0.46
N TRP A 130 0.19 -8.72 0.31
CA TRP A 130 -0.95 -9.32 1.00
C TRP A 130 -2.18 -9.44 0.11
N ASN A 131 -2.42 -8.45 -0.75
CA ASN A 131 -3.51 -8.51 -1.70
C ASN A 131 -3.12 -7.82 -3.00
N ASN A 132 -3.67 -8.30 -4.11
CA ASN A 132 -3.43 -7.73 -5.43
C ASN A 132 -4.60 -8.04 -6.36
N SER A 133 -5.31 -6.99 -6.79
CA SER A 133 -6.38 -7.06 -7.77
C SER A 133 -6.02 -6.19 -8.97
N CYS A 134 -6.05 -6.74 -10.18
CA CYS A 134 -5.70 -6.03 -11.40
C CYS A 134 -6.84 -6.13 -12.43
N LEU A 135 -7.21 -5.00 -13.01
CA LEU A 135 -8.21 -4.91 -14.08
C LEU A 135 -7.59 -4.29 -15.33
N GLU A 136 -8.09 -4.68 -16.49
CA GLU A 136 -7.63 -4.10 -17.75
C GLU A 136 -8.03 -2.64 -17.87
N ALA A 137 -7.06 -1.78 -18.19
CA ALA A 137 -7.25 -0.33 -18.18
C ALA A 137 -8.28 0.15 -19.20
N GLU A 138 -8.52 -0.61 -20.28
CA GLU A 138 -9.54 -0.30 -21.29
C GLU A 138 -10.97 -0.42 -20.73
N HIS A 139 -11.21 -1.37 -19.81
CA HIS A 139 -12.50 -1.55 -19.15
C HIS A 139 -12.81 -0.45 -18.13
N VAL A 140 -11.79 0.14 -17.49
CA VAL A 140 -11.98 1.22 -16.52
C VAL A 140 -12.46 2.52 -17.19
N THR A 141 -11.99 2.80 -18.41
CA THR A 141 -12.46 3.97 -19.19
C THR A 141 -13.89 3.88 -19.68
N ARG A 142 -14.46 2.67 -19.88
CA ARG A 142 -15.85 2.50 -20.31
C ARG A 142 -16.87 2.69 -19.18
N ASN A 143 -16.45 2.54 -17.92
CA ASN A 143 -17.33 2.66 -16.75
C ASN A 143 -17.33 4.09 -16.14
N LEU A 144 -16.61 5.04 -16.76
CA LEU A 144 -16.51 6.44 -16.34
C LEU A 144 -17.00 7.42 -17.42
N GLY A 145 -17.63 6.90 -18.48
CA GLY A 145 -18.22 7.67 -19.58
C GLY A 145 -19.73 7.54 -19.62
#